data_AF-A0A3P7NPK3-F1
#
_entry.id   AF-A0A3P7NPK3-F1
#
_cell.length_a   1.000
_cell.length_b   1.000
_cell.length_c   1.000
_cell.angle_alpha   90.00
_cell.angle_beta   90.00
_cell.angle_gamma   90.00
#
_symmetry.space_group_name_H-M   'P 1'
#
loop_
_entity.id
_entity.type
_entity.pdbx_description
1 polymer ?
#
loop_
_entity_poly.entity_id
_entity_poly.type
_entity_poly.pdbx_seq_one_letter_code
_entity_poly.pdbx_strand_id
1 'polypeptide(L)'
;MPLFCIVIFLISERERERERERKEREKEVEKERERRRSKSREREGREKRSRSRERRSRSREKRSRSRERRQDPEKTERSGETSDSKETEKDLEKLNEAIRQRYLGGQREKRKRGRRLHERKFIFDWDAAEDTSADYNKLYQSVSMPFFFFFVSIPIIRGFF
;
A
#
# COMPACT_ATOMS: atom_id res chain seq x y z
N MET A 1 -18.46 -6.54 -85.13
CA MET A 1 -19.25 -5.58 -84.34
C MET A 1 -19.52 -5.98 -82.89
N PRO A 2 -19.90 -7.24 -82.53
CA PRO A 2 -20.26 -7.56 -81.13
C PRO A 2 -19.07 -7.58 -80.15
N LEU A 3 -17.87 -7.94 -80.62
CA LEU A 3 -16.67 -8.02 -79.79
C LEU A 3 -16.20 -6.66 -79.26
N PHE A 4 -16.41 -5.58 -80.02
CA PHE A 4 -16.02 -4.23 -79.61
C PHE A 4 -16.87 -3.72 -78.42
N CYS A 5 -18.17 -4.03 -78.43
CA CYS A 5 -19.06 -3.69 -77.32
C CYS A 5 -18.70 -4.45 -76.03
N ILE A 6 -18.30 -5.73 -76.14
CA ILE A 6 -17.88 -6.54 -74.99
C ILE A 6 -16.59 -5.99 -74.38
N VAL A 7 -15.62 -5.58 -75.20
CA VAL A 7 -14.36 -4.98 -74.73
C VAL A 7 -14.60 -3.63 -74.05
N ILE A 8 -15.43 -2.76 -74.62
CA ILE A 8 -15.79 -1.47 -74.00
C ILE A 8 -16.50 -1.68 -72.65
N PHE A 9 -17.42 -2.66 -72.57
CA PHE A 9 -18.11 -3.00 -71.33
C PHE A 9 -17.15 -3.50 -70.25
N LEU A 10 -16.20 -4.38 -70.60
CA LEU A 10 -15.17 -4.88 -69.68
C LEU A 10 -14.22 -3.78 -69.19
N ILE A 11 -13.86 -2.82 -70.06
CA ILE A 11 -13.03 -1.66 -69.67
C ILE A 11 -13.79 -0.77 -68.67
N SER A 12 -15.08 -0.52 -68.91
CA SER A 12 -15.93 0.29 -68.04
C SER A 12 -16.14 -0.36 -66.66
N GLU A 13 -16.36 -1.68 -66.60
CA GLU A 13 -16.44 -2.43 -65.34
C GLU A 13 -15.12 -2.35 -64.55
N ARG A 14 -13.99 -2.51 -65.23
CA ARG A 14 -12.66 -2.44 -64.62
C ARG A 14 -12.32 -1.04 -64.09
N GLU A 15 -12.83 0.03 -64.71
CA GLU A 15 -12.71 1.39 -64.18
C GLU A 15 -13.57 1.61 -62.93
N ARG A 16 -14.83 1.13 -62.93
CA ARG A 16 -15.70 1.20 -61.75
C ARG A 16 -15.13 0.44 -60.56
N GLU A 17 -14.48 -0.69 -60.81
CA GLU A 17 -13.82 -1.50 -59.78
C GLU A 17 -12.64 -0.74 -59.15
N ARG A 18 -11.78 -0.12 -59.98
CA ARG A 18 -10.69 0.75 -59.49
C ARG A 18 -11.19 1.94 -58.69
N GLU A 19 -12.31 2.53 -59.10
CA GLU A 19 -12.91 3.67 -58.39
C GLU A 19 -13.48 3.25 -57.03
N ARG A 20 -14.11 2.07 -56.93
CA ARG A 20 -14.53 1.47 -55.65
C ARG A 20 -13.34 1.21 -54.74
N GLU A 21 -12.26 0.64 -55.27
CA GLU A 21 -11.05 0.33 -54.51
C GLU A 21 -10.38 1.62 -53.98
N ARG A 22 -10.32 2.68 -54.80
CA ARG A 22 -9.83 4.00 -54.39
C ARG A 22 -10.69 4.58 -53.28
N LYS A 23 -12.02 4.51 -53.41
CA LYS A 23 -12.98 5.01 -52.42
C LYS A 23 -12.91 4.23 -51.11
N GLU A 24 -12.63 2.94 -51.15
CA GLU A 24 -12.42 2.10 -49.96
C GLU A 24 -11.11 2.47 -49.25
N ARG A 25 -10.02 2.63 -49.99
CA ARG A 25 -8.74 3.11 -49.43
C ARG A 25 -8.88 4.49 -48.80
N GLU A 26 -9.60 5.42 -49.44
CA GLU A 26 -9.88 6.74 -48.90
C GLU A 26 -10.70 6.67 -47.59
N LYS A 27 -11.74 5.84 -47.54
CA LYS A 27 -12.52 5.58 -46.32
C LYS A 27 -11.69 4.93 -45.21
N GLU A 28 -10.77 4.04 -45.55
CA GLU A 28 -9.90 3.40 -44.57
C GLU A 28 -8.92 4.41 -43.96
N VAL A 29 -8.29 5.24 -44.78
CA VAL A 29 -7.41 6.33 -44.33
C VAL A 29 -8.18 7.34 -43.50
N GLU A 30 -9.42 7.68 -43.86
CA GLU A 30 -10.27 8.57 -43.07
C GLU A 30 -10.61 7.98 -41.70
N LYS A 31 -11.03 6.71 -41.65
CA LYS A 31 -11.26 5.98 -40.38
C LYS A 31 -10.00 5.92 -39.53
N GLU A 32 -8.83 5.73 -40.14
CA GLU A 32 -7.56 5.73 -39.41
C GLU A 32 -7.25 7.11 -38.83
N ARG A 33 -7.42 8.17 -39.62
CA ARG A 33 -7.26 9.57 -39.17
C ARG A 33 -8.21 9.88 -38.01
N GLU A 34 -9.46 9.45 -38.10
CA GLU A 34 -10.45 9.62 -37.04
C GLU A 34 -10.04 8.88 -35.76
N ARG A 35 -9.63 7.61 -35.86
CA ARG A 35 -9.12 6.82 -34.73
C ARG A 35 -7.91 7.48 -34.06
N ARG A 36 -6.97 8.01 -34.86
CA ARG A 36 -5.81 8.76 -34.34
C ARG A 36 -6.26 10.02 -33.60
N ARG A 37 -7.23 10.77 -34.15
CA ARG A 37 -7.78 11.98 -33.53
C ARG A 37 -8.51 11.68 -32.22
N SER A 38 -9.30 10.61 -32.17
CA SER A 38 -10.01 10.15 -30.97
C SER A 38 -9.03 9.71 -29.87
N LYS A 39 -7.99 8.93 -30.20
CA LYS A 39 -6.94 8.56 -29.25
C LYS A 39 -6.21 9.78 -28.69
N SER A 40 -5.90 10.77 -29.53
CA SER A 40 -5.27 12.02 -29.09
C SER A 40 -6.14 12.78 -28.10
N ARG A 41 -7.44 12.91 -28.38
CA ARG A 41 -8.41 13.58 -27.49
C ARG A 41 -8.56 12.85 -26.16
N GLU A 42 -8.60 11.51 -26.16
CA GLU A 42 -8.69 10.73 -24.93
C GLU A 42 -7.44 10.92 -24.06
N ARG A 43 -6.25 10.87 -24.68
CA ARG A 43 -4.97 11.06 -23.97
C ARG A 43 -4.90 12.45 -23.32
N GLU A 44 -5.26 13.49 -24.06
CA GLU A 44 -5.29 14.87 -23.55
C GLU A 44 -6.32 15.03 -22.42
N GLY A 45 -7.50 14.40 -22.56
CA GLY A 45 -8.53 14.37 -21.52
C GLY A 45 -8.05 13.73 -20.22
N ARG A 46 -7.37 12.57 -20.30
CA ARG A 46 -6.77 11.90 -19.13
C ARG A 46 -5.70 12.77 -18.46
N GLU A 47 -4.86 13.43 -19.26
CA GLU A 47 -3.78 14.28 -18.77
C GLU A 47 -4.33 15.52 -18.04
N LYS A 48 -5.33 16.20 -18.64
CA LYS A 48 -6.03 17.33 -18.01
C LYS A 48 -6.68 16.92 -16.68
N ARG A 49 -7.31 15.74 -16.63
CA ARG A 49 -7.95 15.21 -15.41
C ARG A 49 -6.92 14.91 -14.31
N SER A 50 -5.76 14.37 -14.69
CA SER A 50 -4.66 14.06 -13.78
C SER A 50 -4.05 15.33 -13.19
N ARG A 51 -3.75 16.33 -14.04
CA ARG A 51 -3.26 17.65 -13.60
C ARG A 51 -4.25 18.35 -12.67
N SER A 52 -5.55 18.26 -12.95
CA SER A 52 -6.59 18.86 -12.11
C SER A 52 -6.64 18.20 -10.72
N ARG A 53 -6.57 16.86 -10.66
CA ARG A 53 -6.48 16.11 -9.39
C ARG A 53 -5.25 16.52 -8.58
N GLU A 54 -4.08 16.59 -9.22
CA GLU A 54 -2.83 16.96 -8.57
C GLU A 54 -2.87 18.39 -8.00
N ARG A 55 -3.39 19.36 -8.76
CA ARG A 55 -3.60 20.73 -8.27
C ARG A 55 -4.52 20.77 -7.06
N ARG A 56 -5.60 19.99 -7.07
CA ARG A 56 -6.56 19.92 -5.95
C ARG A 56 -5.94 19.28 -4.71
N SER A 57 -5.13 18.24 -4.87
CA SER A 57 -4.39 17.61 -3.77
C SER A 57 -3.38 18.57 -3.14
N ARG A 58 -2.55 19.26 -3.95
CA ARG A 58 -1.60 20.27 -3.46
C ARG A 58 -2.30 21.43 -2.74
N SER A 59 -3.45 21.88 -3.24
CA SER A 59 -4.23 22.95 -2.61
C SER A 59 -4.78 22.52 -1.24
N ARG A 60 -5.29 21.28 -1.14
CA ARG A 60 -5.73 20.69 0.15
C ARG A 60 -4.58 20.58 1.13
N GLU A 61 -3.43 20.08 0.69
CA GLU A 61 -2.23 19.93 1.53
C GLU A 61 -1.72 21.27 2.08
N LYS A 62 -1.64 22.31 1.23
CA LYS A 62 -1.29 23.67 1.67
C LYS A 62 -2.28 24.22 2.70
N ARG A 63 -3.58 23.97 2.52
CA ARG A 63 -4.62 24.43 3.45
C ARG A 63 -4.57 23.68 4.78
N SER A 64 -4.24 22.39 4.79
CA SER A 64 -4.02 21.61 6.00
C SER A 64 -2.81 22.11 6.78
N ARG A 65 -1.65 22.25 6.13
CA ARG A 65 -0.43 22.79 6.76
C ARG A 65 -0.64 24.20 7.33
N SER A 66 -1.39 25.05 6.62
CA SER A 66 -1.68 26.41 7.11
C SER A 66 -2.64 26.45 8.30
N ARG A 67 -3.49 25.43 8.50
CA ARG A 67 -4.34 25.30 9.69
C ARG A 67 -3.55 24.77 10.88
N GLU A 68 -2.72 23.77 10.64
CA GLU A 68 -1.81 23.19 11.64
C GLU A 68 -0.87 24.26 12.23
N ARG A 69 -0.27 25.10 11.37
CA ARG A 69 0.63 26.19 11.80
C ARG A 69 -0.06 27.34 12.54
N ARG A 70 -1.39 27.44 12.50
CA ARG A 70 -2.17 28.45 13.25
C ARG A 70 -2.70 27.93 14.58
N GLN A 71 -2.65 26.63 14.81
CA GLN A 71 -3.21 26.00 16.01
C GLN A 71 -2.14 25.75 17.09
N ASP A 72 -0.86 26.05 16.83
CA ASP A 72 0.20 25.74 17.81
C ASP A 72 1.40 26.72 17.76
N PRO A 73 1.34 27.78 18.57
CA PRO A 73 2.54 28.29 19.24
C PRO A 73 2.46 28.12 20.77
N GLU A 74 1.39 27.54 21.31
CA GLU A 74 1.11 27.50 22.76
C GLU A 74 1.22 26.10 23.38
N LYS A 75 1.37 25.04 22.57
CA LYS A 75 1.46 23.66 23.07
C LYS A 75 2.88 23.12 23.19
N THR A 76 3.89 23.86 22.72
CA THR A 76 5.30 23.47 22.89
C THR A 76 5.83 23.71 24.31
N GLU A 77 5.22 24.61 25.09
CA GLU A 77 5.69 24.95 26.46
C GLU A 77 4.93 24.21 27.58
N ARG A 78 3.79 23.54 27.27
CA ARG A 78 2.93 22.90 28.30
C ARG A 78 2.72 21.39 28.12
N SER A 79 3.58 20.76 27.33
CA SER A 79 3.63 19.30 27.17
C SER A 79 4.97 18.72 27.66
N GLY A 80 5.59 19.38 28.65
CA GLY A 80 6.85 18.96 29.26
C GLY A 80 6.70 18.10 30.54
N GLU A 81 5.49 17.90 31.06
CA GLU A 81 5.29 17.27 32.37
C GLU A 81 4.13 16.27 32.36
N THR A 82 4.36 15.11 31.75
CA THR A 82 3.77 13.85 32.22
C THR A 82 4.84 12.78 32.17
N SER A 83 5.23 12.34 33.37
CA SER A 83 6.21 11.35 33.78
C SER A 83 6.19 9.98 33.07
N ASP A 84 6.37 9.93 31.75
CA ASP A 84 6.58 8.65 31.02
C ASP A 84 7.52 8.75 29.80
N SER A 85 8.37 9.79 29.77
CA SER A 85 9.30 10.13 28.68
C SER A 85 10.56 9.26 28.64
N LYS A 86 10.38 7.93 28.75
CA LYS A 86 11.38 6.93 28.34
C LYS A 86 10.71 5.87 27.47
N GLU A 87 9.79 6.27 26.62
CA GLU A 87 9.58 5.48 25.40
C GLU A 87 10.84 5.64 24.56
N THR A 88 11.67 4.60 24.51
CA THR A 88 12.79 4.64 23.58
C THR A 88 12.19 4.65 22.18
N GLU A 89 12.67 5.51 21.28
CA GLU A 89 12.16 5.63 19.91
C GLU A 89 12.07 4.25 19.21
N LYS A 90 12.94 3.32 19.62
CA LYS A 90 12.98 1.91 19.19
C LYS A 90 11.74 1.11 19.57
N ASP A 91 11.15 1.31 20.74
CA ASP A 91 9.95 0.58 21.17
C ASP A 91 8.72 1.05 20.40
N LEU A 92 8.66 2.35 20.12
CA LEU A 92 7.63 2.96 19.26
C LEU A 92 7.74 2.48 17.80
N GLU A 93 8.95 2.34 17.28
CA GLU A 93 9.18 1.79 15.93
C GLU A 93 8.70 0.33 15.82
N LYS A 94 9.06 -0.52 16.80
CA LYS A 94 8.62 -1.91 16.88
C LYS A 94 7.10 -2.03 16.99
N LEU A 95 6.47 -1.20 17.82
CA LEU A 95 5.01 -1.16 17.96
C LEU A 95 4.33 -0.79 16.65
N ASN A 96 4.85 0.23 15.96
CA ASN A 96 4.31 0.64 14.65
C ASN A 96 4.50 -0.44 13.59
N GLU A 97 5.62 -1.15 13.60
CA GLU A 97 5.86 -2.27 12.70
C GLU A 97 4.88 -3.43 12.95
N ALA A 98 4.65 -3.80 14.21
CA ALA A 98 3.68 -4.83 14.58
C ALA A 98 2.25 -4.47 14.10
N ILE A 99 1.84 -3.20 14.27
CA ILE A 99 0.55 -2.69 13.77
C ILE A 99 0.50 -2.79 12.24
N ARG A 100 1.55 -2.33 11.55
CA ARG A 100 1.63 -2.42 10.08
C ARG A 100 1.52 -3.86 9.61
N GLN A 101 2.26 -4.79 10.21
CA GLN A 101 2.23 -6.20 9.81
C GLN A 101 0.85 -6.85 10.06
N ARG A 102 0.19 -6.52 11.18
CA ARG A 102 -1.14 -7.07 11.53
C ARG A 102 -2.26 -6.56 10.62
N TYR A 103 -2.22 -5.28 10.25
CA TYR A 103 -3.34 -4.63 9.54
C TYR A 103 -3.10 -4.42 8.04
N LEU A 104 -1.87 -4.14 7.61
CA LEU A 104 -1.53 -4.03 6.19
C LEU A 104 -1.11 -5.38 5.60
N GLY A 105 -0.84 -6.38 6.46
CA GLY A 105 -0.37 -7.71 6.06
C GLY A 105 1.10 -7.67 5.63
N GLY A 106 1.94 -8.50 6.26
CA GLY A 106 3.31 -8.68 5.80
C GLY A 106 3.38 -9.29 4.39
N GLN A 107 4.45 -9.00 3.63
CA GLN A 107 4.75 -9.77 2.43
C GLN A 107 4.96 -11.24 2.83
N ARG A 108 4.08 -12.14 2.36
CA ARG A 108 4.25 -13.58 2.55
C ARG A 108 5.57 -14.02 1.92
N GLU A 109 6.58 -14.25 2.74
CA GLU A 109 7.81 -14.87 2.28
C GLU A 109 7.48 -16.27 1.75
N LYS A 110 7.70 -16.45 0.45
CA LYS A 110 7.65 -17.76 -0.19
C LYS A 110 8.84 -18.57 0.32
N ARG A 111 8.65 -19.31 1.42
CA ARG A 111 9.68 -20.19 1.96
C ARG A 111 10.06 -21.22 0.89
N LYS A 112 11.21 -21.03 0.24
CA LYS A 112 11.83 -22.07 -0.59
C LYS A 112 12.25 -23.19 0.35
N ARG A 113 11.55 -24.32 0.28
CA ARG A 113 11.81 -25.52 1.09
C ARG A 113 13.16 -26.13 0.68
N GLY A 114 14.24 -25.64 1.26
CA GLY A 114 15.55 -26.25 1.13
C GLY A 114 15.59 -27.58 1.89
N ARG A 115 15.85 -28.70 1.20
CA ARG A 115 16.26 -29.96 1.84
C ARG A 115 17.66 -29.73 2.42
N ARG A 116 17.74 -29.50 3.73
CA ARG A 116 19.02 -29.49 4.44
C ARG A 116 19.40 -30.91 4.81
N LEU A 117 20.39 -31.45 4.10
CA LEU A 117 20.99 -32.76 4.32
C LEU A 117 22.27 -32.55 5.11
N HIS A 118 22.19 -32.20 6.40
CA HIS A 118 23.37 -32.05 7.28
C HIS A 118 23.05 -32.61 8.67
N GLU A 119 24.08 -33.20 9.28
CA GLU A 119 24.10 -33.83 10.60
C GLU A 119 23.56 -32.86 11.68
N ARG A 120 22.57 -33.32 12.43
CA ARG A 120 21.90 -32.53 13.46
C ARG A 120 22.85 -32.36 14.65
N LYS A 121 23.41 -31.17 14.79
CA LYS A 121 24.02 -30.74 16.04
C LYS A 121 22.89 -30.49 17.04
N PHE A 122 22.81 -31.32 18.07
CA PHE A 122 21.91 -31.07 19.20
C PHE A 122 22.54 -29.98 20.06
N ILE A 123 21.95 -28.80 20.02
CA ILE A 123 22.30 -27.68 20.90
C ILE A 123 21.26 -27.71 22.01
N PHE A 124 21.71 -27.94 23.24
CA PHE A 124 20.86 -27.97 24.43
C PHE A 124 20.69 -26.59 25.08
N ASP A 125 21.46 -25.60 24.62
CA ASP A 125 21.34 -24.22 25.07
C ASP A 125 20.21 -23.53 24.30
N TRP A 126 19.39 -22.76 25.03
CA TRP A 126 18.39 -21.88 24.44
C TRP A 126 19.10 -20.67 23.83
N ASP A 127 18.89 -20.42 22.54
CA ASP A 127 19.43 -19.23 21.89
C ASP A 127 18.69 -17.99 22.42
N ALA A 128 19.45 -16.93 22.77
CA ALA A 128 18.86 -15.68 23.24
C ALA A 128 18.00 -15.00 22.16
N ALA A 129 18.20 -15.34 20.88
CA ALA A 129 17.35 -14.89 19.79
C ALA A 129 15.96 -15.54 19.77
N GLU A 130 15.76 -16.65 20.49
CA GLU A 130 14.47 -17.35 20.61
C GLU A 130 13.66 -16.85 21.83
N ASP A 131 14.20 -15.92 22.63
CA ASP A 131 13.50 -15.33 23.77
C ASP A 131 12.27 -14.49 23.34
N THR A 132 11.08 -14.92 23.74
CA THR A 132 9.81 -14.24 23.45
C THR A 132 9.34 -13.34 24.60
N SER A 133 10.10 -13.23 25.70
CA SER A 133 9.69 -12.46 26.87
C SER A 133 9.82 -10.94 26.68
N ALA A 134 10.56 -10.50 25.65
CA ALA A 134 10.77 -9.08 25.37
C ALA A 134 9.58 -8.45 24.61
N ASP A 135 8.70 -7.76 25.34
CA ASP A 135 7.59 -6.98 24.77
C ASP A 135 7.97 -5.50 24.57
N TYR A 136 7.39 -4.86 23.55
CA TYR A 136 7.48 -3.40 23.31
C TYR A 136 6.57 -2.60 24.24
N ASN A 137 5.56 -3.22 24.86
CA ASN A 137 4.65 -2.57 25.79
C ASN A 137 5.14 -2.69 27.23
N LYS A 138 5.33 -1.53 27.88
CA LYS A 138 5.80 -1.39 29.27
C LYS A 138 4.94 -2.15 30.28
N LEU A 139 3.62 -2.24 30.06
CA LEU A 139 2.70 -2.95 30.96
C LEU A 139 3.01 -4.44 31.06
N TYR A 140 3.61 -5.02 30.02
CA TYR A 140 4.02 -6.42 30.02
C TYR A 140 5.48 -6.61 30.45
N GLN A 141 6.29 -5.54 30.45
CA GLN A 141 7.64 -5.58 31.02
C GLN A 141 7.62 -5.56 32.55
N SER A 142 6.69 -4.83 33.17
CA SER A 142 6.46 -4.80 34.61
C SER A 142 5.22 -5.59 35.01
N VAL A 143 5.17 -6.87 34.62
CA VAL A 143 4.13 -7.77 35.12
C VAL A 143 4.20 -7.80 36.65
N SER A 144 3.19 -7.19 37.28
CA SER A 144 3.08 -7.16 38.73
C SER A 144 2.97 -8.59 39.23
N MET A 145 4.00 -9.06 39.93
CA MET A 145 3.98 -10.36 40.58
C MET A 145 2.79 -10.37 41.54
N PRO A 146 1.86 -11.34 41.44
CA PRO A 146 0.70 -11.36 42.31
C PRO A 146 1.19 -11.43 43.76
N PHE A 147 0.83 -10.42 44.55
CA PHE A 147 1.16 -10.38 45.97
C PHE A 147 0.35 -11.47 46.67
N PHE A 148 0.96 -12.64 46.85
CA PHE A 148 0.32 -13.76 47.51
C PHE A 148 0.32 -13.48 49.01
N PHE A 149 -0.82 -13.00 49.53
CA PHE A 149 -0.99 -12.76 50.95
C PHE A 149 -1.15 -14.11 51.65
N PHE A 150 -0.05 -14.68 52.12
CA PHE A 150 -0.09 -15.81 53.05
C PHE A 150 -0.60 -15.29 54.39
N PHE A 151 -1.91 -15.41 54.63
CA PHE A 151 -2.48 -15.37 55.97
C PHE A 151 -1.90 -16.57 56.74
N VAL A 152 -0.75 -16.38 57.37
CA VAL A 152 -0.32 -17.25 58.45
C VAL A 152 -1.32 -17.00 59.57
N SER A 153 -2.29 -17.91 59.72
CA SER A 153 -3.20 -17.94 60.86
C SER A 153 -2.39 -17.93 62.14
N ILE A 154 -2.27 -16.76 62.76
CA ILE A 154 -1.76 -16.60 64.12
C ILE A 154 -2.78 -17.32 65.01
N PRO A 155 -2.44 -18.44 65.66
CA PRO A 155 -3.36 -19.06 66.58
C PRO A 155 -3.50 -18.13 67.79
N ILE A 156 -4.68 -17.54 67.93
CA ILE A 156 -5.11 -16.83 69.14
C ILE A 156 -5.17 -17.90 70.25
N ILE A 157 -4.05 -18.13 70.91
CA ILE A 157 -3.97 -18.93 72.14
C ILE A 157 -3.28 -18.07 73.18
N ARG A 158 -4.10 -17.40 74.00
CA ARG A 158 -4.05 -17.54 75.46
C ARG A 158 -5.15 -16.70 76.10
N GLY A 159 -6.23 -17.39 76.47
CA GLY A 159 -7.02 -16.98 77.63
C GLY A 159 -6.28 -17.32 78.93
N PHE A 160 -6.80 -16.75 80.02
CA PHE A 160 -6.56 -17.11 81.42
C PHE A 160 -5.13 -16.96 81.95
N PHE A 161 -4.84 -15.84 82.63
CA PHE A 161 -4.82 -15.72 84.10
C PHE A 161 -4.62 -14.25 84.50
#